data_AF-A0A355F9R3-F1
#
_entry.id   AF-A0A355F9R3-F1
#
_cell.length_a   1.000
_cell.length_b   1.000
_cell.length_c   1.000
_cell.angle_alpha   90.00
_cell.angle_beta   90.00
_cell.angle_gamma   90.00
#
_symmetry.space_group_name_H-M   'P 1'
#
loop_
_entity.id
_entity.type
_entity.pdbx_description
1 polymer ?
#
loop_
_entity_poly.entity_id
_entity_poly.type
_entity_poly.pdbx_seq_one_letter_code
_entity_poly.pdbx_strand_id
1 'polypeptide(L)'
;MIVTLRAPDPRFPDLTPDQPYVVLGIEADDYRILNDRGRPYLYSPEIFTVLDTREPADWVSEVGGDNERYAYPPPLNDCGFFEDYFDGRPEAVATFWRVMNRRLSAAA
;
A
#
# COMPACT_ATOMS: atom_id res chain seq x y z
N MET A 1 0.89 2.45 -9.17
CA MET A 1 1.23 1.06 -9.48
C MET A 1 -0.02 0.22 -9.22
N ILE A 2 -0.34 -0.69 -10.11
CA ILE A 2 -1.55 -1.53 -10.03
C ILE A 2 -1.15 -2.99 -10.18
N VAL A 3 -1.71 -3.86 -9.34
CA VAL A 3 -1.42 -5.28 -9.29
C VAL A 3 -2.71 -6.11 -9.26
N THR A 4 -2.63 -7.40 -9.56
CA THR A 4 -3.74 -8.33 -9.35
C THR A 4 -3.22 -9.66 -8.82
N LEU A 5 -4.03 -10.37 -8.05
CA LEU A 5 -3.64 -11.64 -7.45
C LEU A 5 -3.40 -12.69 -8.54
N ARG A 6 -2.27 -13.41 -8.49
CA ARG A 6 -1.90 -14.42 -9.52
C ARG A 6 -2.86 -15.60 -9.56
N ALA A 7 -3.31 -16.04 -8.40
CA ALA A 7 -4.19 -17.19 -8.22
C ALA A 7 -4.96 -17.05 -6.90
N PRO A 8 -6.18 -17.61 -6.79
CA PRO A 8 -6.89 -17.67 -5.52
C PRO A 8 -6.05 -18.37 -4.45
N ASP A 9 -5.95 -17.77 -3.27
CA ASP A 9 -5.20 -18.32 -2.15
C ASP A 9 -6.00 -18.17 -0.84
N PRO A 10 -6.36 -19.28 -0.17
CA PRO A 10 -7.15 -19.22 1.07
C PRO A 10 -6.43 -18.52 2.23
N ARG A 11 -5.11 -18.27 2.13
CA ARG A 11 -4.35 -17.48 3.10
C ARG A 11 -4.66 -15.98 3.02
N PHE A 12 -5.20 -15.51 1.89
CA PHE A 12 -5.55 -14.11 1.64
C PHE A 12 -7.04 -13.97 1.29
N PRO A 13 -7.96 -14.31 2.21
CA PRO A 13 -9.41 -14.32 1.94
C PRO A 13 -10.01 -12.92 1.76
N ASP A 14 -9.21 -11.88 1.98
CA ASP A 14 -9.50 -10.47 1.81
C ASP A 14 -8.92 -9.88 0.51
N LEU A 15 -8.40 -10.73 -0.36
CA LEU A 15 -8.03 -10.40 -1.74
C LEU A 15 -8.85 -11.23 -2.72
N THR A 16 -9.61 -10.56 -3.57
CA THR A 16 -10.40 -11.11 -4.66
C THR A 16 -9.52 -11.34 -5.89
N PRO A 17 -9.48 -12.56 -6.46
CA PRO A 17 -8.80 -12.84 -7.72
C PRO A 17 -9.32 -11.98 -8.88
N ASP A 18 -8.47 -11.67 -9.85
CA ASP A 18 -8.75 -10.84 -11.03
C ASP A 18 -9.17 -9.38 -10.73
N GLN A 19 -9.30 -9.01 -9.45
CA GLN A 19 -9.51 -7.62 -9.05
C GLN A 19 -8.18 -6.84 -9.15
N PRO A 20 -8.17 -5.65 -9.79
CA PRO A 20 -7.03 -4.76 -9.73
C PRO A 20 -6.95 -4.07 -8.36
N TYR A 21 -5.77 -4.10 -7.75
CA TYR A 21 -5.43 -3.41 -6.51
C TYR A 21 -4.42 -2.30 -6.76
N VAL A 22 -4.67 -1.14 -6.17
CA VAL A 22 -3.70 -0.04 -6.15
C VAL A 22 -2.70 -0.29 -5.02
N VAL A 23 -1.42 -0.27 -5.35
CA VAL A 23 -0.36 -0.29 -4.31
C VAL A 23 -0.20 1.12 -3.76
N LEU A 24 -0.33 1.23 -2.44
CA LEU A 24 -0.31 2.49 -1.69
C LEU A 24 1.11 2.94 -1.35
N GLY A 25 2.00 1.97 -1.17
CA GLY A 25 3.44 2.14 -0.97
C GLY A 25 4.15 0.78 -0.86
N ILE A 26 5.46 0.83 -0.66
CA ILE A 26 6.36 -0.32 -0.48
C ILE A 26 6.98 -0.21 0.91
N GLU A 27 7.02 -1.31 1.65
CA GLU A 27 7.59 -1.35 3.00
C GLU A 27 8.33 -2.65 3.22
N ALA A 28 9.64 -2.55 3.46
CA ALA A 28 10.52 -3.71 3.52
C ALA A 28 10.30 -4.65 2.31
N ASP A 29 10.25 -4.08 1.11
CA ASP A 29 9.97 -4.74 -0.17
C ASP A 29 8.52 -5.30 -0.34
N ASP A 30 7.69 -5.31 0.70
CA ASP A 30 6.30 -5.72 0.61
C ASP A 30 5.39 -4.61 0.07
N TYR A 31 4.32 -5.00 -0.61
CA TYR A 31 3.31 -4.07 -1.12
C TYR A 31 2.26 -3.78 -0.05
N ARG A 32 2.09 -2.50 0.28
CA ARG A 32 0.93 -2.05 1.05
C ARG A 32 -0.27 -1.84 0.15
N ILE A 33 -1.32 -2.63 0.36
CA ILE A 33 -2.55 -2.61 -0.44
C ILE A 33 -3.76 -2.39 0.46
N LEU A 34 -4.72 -1.59 -0.01
CA LEU A 34 -6.04 -1.52 0.59
C LEU A 34 -6.84 -2.76 0.15
N ASN A 35 -7.00 -3.72 1.06
CA ASN A 35 -7.70 -4.98 0.77
C ASN A 35 -9.23 -4.79 0.65
N ASP A 36 -9.95 -5.88 0.40
CA ASP A 36 -11.43 -5.86 0.22
C ASP A 36 -12.19 -5.42 1.48
N ARG A 37 -11.51 -5.38 2.62
CA ARG A 37 -12.05 -4.90 3.91
C ARG A 37 -11.66 -3.45 4.22
N GLY A 38 -11.03 -2.75 3.29
CA GLY A 38 -10.56 -1.38 3.50
C GLY A 38 -9.41 -1.29 4.51
N ARG A 39 -8.60 -2.33 4.66
CA ARG A 39 -7.42 -2.35 5.55
C ARG A 39 -6.13 -2.27 4.73
N PRO A 40 -5.20 -1.36 5.05
CA PRO A 40 -3.96 -1.19 4.32
C PRO A 40 -2.89 -2.17 4.83
N TYR A 41 -2.94 -3.43 4.40
CA TYR A 41 -2.00 -4.47 4.85
C TYR A 41 -0.84 -4.68 3.89
N LEU A 42 0.21 -5.31 4.40
CA LEU A 42 1.40 -5.72 3.64
C LEU A 42 1.19 -7.10 3.05
N TYR A 43 1.60 -7.25 1.80
CA TYR A 43 1.54 -8.49 1.05
C TYR A 43 2.81 -8.63 0.21
N SER A 44 3.36 -9.84 0.19
CA SER A 44 4.54 -10.15 -0.63
C SER A 44 4.26 -9.89 -2.12
N PRO A 45 5.17 -9.21 -2.86
CA PRO A 45 5.00 -8.98 -4.29
C PRO A 45 4.84 -10.27 -5.11
N GLU A 46 5.34 -11.39 -4.60
CA GLU A 46 5.37 -12.67 -5.31
C GLU A 46 3.96 -13.22 -5.61
N ILE A 47 2.97 -12.88 -4.79
CA ILE A 47 1.58 -13.34 -4.97
C ILE A 47 0.84 -12.57 -6.06
N PHE A 48 1.44 -11.50 -6.60
CA PHE A 48 0.80 -10.60 -7.56
C PHE A 48 1.42 -10.60 -8.95
N THR A 49 0.57 -10.40 -9.96
CA THR A 49 0.96 -9.94 -11.29
C THR A 49 0.86 -8.41 -11.34
N VAL A 50 1.91 -7.73 -11.79
CA VAL A 50 1.88 -6.27 -11.98
C VAL A 50 1.15 -5.94 -13.27
N LEU A 51 0.07 -5.16 -13.17
CA LEU A 51 -0.72 -4.67 -14.29
C LEU A 51 -0.23 -3.31 -14.79
N ASP A 52 0.27 -2.47 -13.88
CA ASP A 52 0.83 -1.15 -14.19
C ASP A 52 1.98 -0.84 -13.24
N THR A 53 3.18 -0.65 -13.78
CA THR A 53 4.42 -0.39 -13.02
C THR A 53 4.59 1.07 -12.62
N ARG A 54 3.73 1.99 -13.07
CA ARG A 54 3.91 3.44 -12.82
C ARG A 54 3.66 3.76 -11.36
N GLU A 55 4.71 4.13 -10.64
CA GLU A 55 4.61 4.67 -9.28
C GLU A 55 4.10 6.13 -9.32
N PRO A 56 3.28 6.56 -8.34
CA PRO A 56 2.92 7.96 -8.20
C PRO A 56 4.14 8.86 -8.04
N ALA A 57 4.15 10.00 -8.74
CA ALA A 57 5.28 10.93 -8.78
C ALA A 57 5.59 11.61 -7.44
N ASP A 58 4.65 11.54 -6.48
CA ASP A 58 4.81 12.06 -5.13
C ASP A 58 5.48 11.05 -4.18
N TRP A 59 5.83 9.84 -4.62
CA TRP A 59 6.51 8.88 -3.76
C TRP A 59 7.95 9.31 -3.50
N VAL A 60 8.32 9.30 -2.22
CA VAL A 60 9.72 9.33 -1.78
C VAL A 60 10.18 7.88 -1.58
N SER A 61 11.43 7.58 -1.92
CA SER A 61 12.01 6.25 -1.74
C SER A 61 13.22 6.32 -0.83
N GLU A 62 13.31 5.36 0.08
CA GLU A 62 14.39 5.17 1.03
C GLU A 62 14.85 3.70 0.98
N VAL A 63 16.10 3.46 1.35
CA VAL A 63 16.68 2.11 1.46
C VAL A 63 16.98 1.87 2.93
N GLY A 64 16.42 0.79 3.48
CA GLY A 64 16.60 0.38 4.85
C GLY A 64 17.98 -0.21 5.14
N GLY A 65 18.17 -0.61 6.40
CA GLY A 65 19.42 -1.20 6.88
C GLY A 65 19.75 -2.53 6.20
N ASP A 66 18.72 -3.30 5.84
CA ASP A 66 18.87 -4.62 5.21
C ASP A 66 18.75 -4.56 3.67
N ASN A 67 19.01 -3.40 3.08
CA ASN A 67 18.88 -3.13 1.63
C ASN A 67 17.43 -3.31 1.10
N GLU A 68 16.46 -3.23 2.00
CA GLU A 68 15.04 -3.29 1.69
C GLU A 68 14.51 -1.92 1.26
N ARG A 69 13.54 -1.89 0.34
CA ARG A 69 12.98 -0.64 -0.17
C ARG A 69 11.79 -0.19 0.67
N TYR A 70 11.77 1.10 0.98
CA TYR A 70 10.60 1.83 1.48
C TYR A 70 10.22 2.89 0.46
N ALA A 71 8.94 2.95 0.09
CA ALA A 71 8.46 3.97 -0.83
C ALA A 71 7.01 4.36 -0.54
N TYR A 72 6.79 5.61 -0.15
CA TYR A 72 5.48 6.13 0.21
C TYR A 72 5.31 7.59 -0.23
N PRO A 73 4.07 8.10 -0.34
CA PRO A 73 3.86 9.54 -0.26
C PRO A 73 4.44 10.09 1.06
N PRO A 74 5.05 11.28 1.06
CA PRO A 74 5.74 11.83 2.23
C PRO A 74 4.95 11.76 3.55
N PRO A 75 3.63 12.08 3.60
CA PRO A 75 2.88 12.03 4.85
C PRO A 75 2.65 10.63 5.42
N LEU A 76 2.97 9.56 4.68
CA LEU A 76 2.86 8.17 5.13
C LEU A 76 4.24 7.51 5.29
N ASN A 77 5.33 8.23 5.03
CA ASN A 77 6.70 7.72 5.12
C ASN A 77 7.37 8.00 6.47
N ASP A 78 6.63 8.55 7.43
CA ASP A 78 7.15 8.79 8.78
C ASP A 78 7.31 7.46 9.53
N CYS A 79 8.45 7.29 10.21
CA CYS A 79 8.68 6.14 11.07
C CYS A 79 7.60 6.07 12.17
N GLY A 80 6.97 4.90 12.34
CA GLY A 80 5.89 4.70 13.29
C GLY A 80 4.49 5.07 12.77
N PHE A 81 4.36 5.56 11.52
CA PHE A 81 3.07 6.03 11.01
C PHE A 81 2.00 4.92 10.98
N PHE A 82 2.36 3.74 10.50
CA PHE A 82 1.38 2.65 10.37
C PHE A 82 1.05 2.00 11.71
N GLU A 83 1.98 1.98 12.66
CA GLU A 83 1.74 1.62 14.05
C GLU A 83 0.70 2.55 14.67
N ASP A 84 0.91 3.86 14.56
CA ASP A 84 -0.05 4.87 15.02
C ASP A 84 -1.41 4.75 14.33
N TYR A 85 -1.42 4.43 13.03
CA TYR A 85 -2.64 4.17 12.27
C TYR A 85 -3.39 2.94 12.80
N PHE A 86 -2.70 1.82 13.05
CA PHE A 86 -3.30 0.59 13.54
C PHE A 86 -3.73 0.67 15.01
N ASP A 87 -3.03 1.48 15.82
CA ASP A 87 -3.43 1.87 17.18
C ASP A 87 -4.66 2.80 17.18
N GLY A 88 -5.09 3.28 16.00
CA GLY A 88 -6.26 4.13 15.86
C GLY A 88 -6.03 5.57 16.29
N ARG A 89 -4.77 6.05 16.27
CA ARG A 89 -4.47 7.45 16.61
C ARG A 89 -5.19 8.38 15.63
N PRO A 90 -6.03 9.33 16.10
CA PRO A 90 -6.88 10.12 15.23
C PRO A 90 -6.14 10.85 14.09
N GLU A 91 -4.94 11.37 14.38
CA GLU A 91 -4.13 12.09 13.41
C GLU A 91 -3.60 11.19 12.29
N ALA A 92 -3.09 10.00 12.63
CA ALA A 92 -2.61 9.03 11.65
C ALA A 92 -3.75 8.53 10.76
N VAL A 93 -4.90 8.20 11.35
CA VAL A 93 -6.10 7.79 10.61
C VAL A 93 -6.59 8.90 9.67
N ALA A 94 -6.68 10.13 10.15
CA ALA A 94 -7.11 11.27 9.33
C ALA A 94 -6.11 11.55 8.20
N THR A 95 -4.81 11.46 8.47
CA THR A 95 -3.75 11.66 7.47
C THR A 95 -3.80 10.61 6.39
N PHE A 96 -3.94 9.33 6.77
CA PHE A 96 -4.10 8.23 5.82
C PHE A 96 -5.26 8.48 4.85
N TRP A 97 -6.47 8.73 5.38
CA TRP A 97 -7.64 8.93 4.54
C TRP A 97 -7.57 10.21 3.70
N ARG A 98 -6.94 11.28 4.22
CA ARG A 98 -6.67 12.49 3.44
C ARG A 98 -5.79 12.21 2.23
N VAL A 99 -4.73 11.41 2.40
CA VAL A 99 -3.84 11.02 1.29
C VAL A 99 -4.57 10.11 0.30
N MET A 100 -5.31 9.11 0.79
CA MET A 100 -6.07 8.19 -0.06
C MET A 100 -7.13 8.91 -0.89
N ASN A 101 -7.93 9.78 -0.27
CA ASN A 101 -8.99 10.51 -0.96
C ASN A 101 -8.45 11.43 -2.06
N ARG A 102 -7.30 12.09 -1.82
CA ARG A 102 -6.63 12.91 -2.84
C ARG A 102 -6.20 12.08 -4.04
N ARG A 103 -5.64 10.89 -3.81
CA ARG A 103 -5.20 9.98 -4.87
C ARG A 103 -6.35 9.45 -5.70
N LEU A 104 -7.41 8.99 -5.04
CA LEU A 104 -8.61 8.48 -5.73
C LEU A 104 -9.33 9.59 -6.51
N SER A 105 -9.31 10.83 -6.01
CA SER A 105 -9.90 11.97 -6.71
C SER A 105 -9.06 12.44 -7.91
N ALA A 106 -7.73 12.25 -7.87
CA ALA A 106 -6.84 12.61 -8.99
C ALA A 106 -6.83 11.56 -10.12
N ALA A 107 -7.36 10.37 -9.87
CA ALA A 107 -7.47 9.28 -10.83
C ALA A 107 -8.85 9.20 -11.52
N ALA A 108 -9.79 10.09 -11.18
CA ALA A 108 -11.15 10.15 -11.68
C ALA A 108 -11.34 11.16 -12.83
#